data_AF-A0A931DNQ3-F1
#
_entry.id   AF-A0A931DNQ3-F1
#
_cell.length_a   1.000
_cell.length_b   1.000
_cell.length_c   1.000
_cell.angle_alpha   90.00
_cell.angle_beta   90.00
_cell.angle_gamma   90.00
#
_symmetry.space_group_name_H-M   'P 1'
#
loop_
_entity.id
_entity.type
_entity.pdbx_description
1 polymer ?
#
loop_
_entity_poly.entity_id
_entity_poly.type
_entity_poly.pdbx_seq_one_letter_code
_entity_poly.pdbx_strand_id
1 'polypeptide(L)'
;MSSETALSRWLQKEMPRQGYPLVGHKAGGITRLAEAAGIPQASMSRLVNGRVEPSIDNLRKIGRVLGYQLSDMLVHAGLATREEVTSTGTPDPNPDIPSEISVEDLPEGERQIWEVRGLTREERALAAHMVRIVRSYRNGTEPPPGIDESIDALTGVLGEMMKRNVTRPSRLRRVE
;
A
#
# COMPACT_ATOMS: atom_id res chain seq x y z
N MET A 1 27.21 23.13 -5.87
CA MET A 1 27.66 21.84 -5.29
C MET A 1 26.52 20.86 -5.49
N SER A 2 26.63 19.89 -6.41
CA SER A 2 25.57 18.88 -6.59
C SER A 2 25.51 18.01 -5.34
N SER A 3 24.35 17.94 -4.68
CA SER A 3 24.17 17.13 -3.47
C SER A 3 24.24 15.66 -3.84
N GLU A 4 25.22 14.94 -3.28
CA GLU A 4 25.35 13.50 -3.42
C GLU A 4 24.11 12.79 -2.83
N THR A 5 23.40 12.01 -3.64
CA THR A 5 22.23 11.25 -3.18
C THR A 5 22.67 10.00 -2.41
N ALA A 6 21.78 9.44 -1.58
CA ALA A 6 22.06 8.19 -0.88
C ALA A 6 22.41 7.05 -1.87
N LEU A 7 21.65 6.96 -2.97
CA LEU A 7 21.92 6.01 -4.04
C LEU A 7 23.30 6.21 -4.67
N SER A 8 23.68 7.46 -5.00
CA SER A 8 24.97 7.71 -5.66
C SER A 8 26.13 7.31 -4.75
N ARG A 9 26.04 7.63 -3.46
CA ARG A 9 27.05 7.25 -2.46
C ARG A 9 27.17 5.74 -2.33
N TRP A 10 26.04 5.04 -2.33
CA TRP A 10 26.02 3.58 -2.27
C TRP A 10 26.60 2.96 -3.54
N LEU A 11 26.17 3.41 -4.73
CA LEU A 11 26.67 2.93 -6.03
C LEU A 11 28.18 3.13 -6.15
N GLN A 12 28.71 4.28 -5.71
CA GLN A 12 30.15 4.53 -5.75
C GLN A 12 30.98 3.53 -4.93
N LYS A 13 30.39 2.98 -3.86
CA LYS A 13 31.02 1.95 -3.03
C LYS A 13 30.77 0.54 -3.56
N GLU A 14 29.57 0.28 -4.06
CA GLU A 14 29.13 -1.07 -4.41
C GLU A 14 29.59 -1.51 -5.80
N MET A 15 29.58 -0.60 -6.78
CA MET A 15 29.98 -0.93 -8.15
C MET A 15 31.39 -1.55 -8.23
N PRO A 16 32.44 -0.99 -7.58
CA PRO A 16 33.77 -1.61 -7.61
C PRO A 16 33.81 -3.02 -6.99
N ARG A 17 33.02 -3.27 -5.93
CA ARG A 17 32.92 -4.60 -5.27
C ARG A 17 32.29 -5.63 -6.19
N GLN A 18 31.36 -5.20 -7.03
CA GLN A 18 30.66 -6.01 -8.02
C GLN A 18 31.42 -6.10 -9.36
N GLY A 19 32.68 -5.66 -9.43
CA GLY A 19 33.49 -5.75 -10.65
C GLY A 19 33.26 -4.65 -11.69
N TYR A 20 32.60 -3.54 -11.30
CA TYR A 20 32.40 -2.32 -12.09
C TYR A 20 33.27 -1.17 -11.56
N PRO A 21 34.56 -1.07 -11.95
CA PRO A 21 35.48 -0.05 -11.46
C PRO A 21 35.09 1.34 -11.99
N LEU A 22 35.19 2.33 -11.11
CA LEU A 22 34.87 3.74 -11.40
C LEU A 22 36.10 4.61 -11.68
N VAL A 23 37.30 4.12 -11.36
CA VAL A 23 38.58 4.84 -11.50
C VAL A 23 39.63 4.00 -12.23
N GLY A 24 40.64 4.67 -12.79
CA GLY A 24 41.79 4.05 -13.47
C GLY A 24 41.59 3.77 -14.97
N HIS A 25 42.57 3.13 -15.59
CA HIS A 25 42.61 2.87 -17.05
C HIS A 25 41.44 1.98 -17.55
N LYS A 26 40.73 1.30 -16.65
CA LYS A 26 39.55 0.47 -16.93
C LYS A 26 38.23 1.06 -16.38
N ALA A 27 38.14 2.37 -16.15
CA ALA A 27 36.98 3.08 -15.58
C ALA A 27 35.69 3.08 -16.45
N GLY A 28 35.42 2.00 -17.19
CA GLY A 28 34.18 1.76 -17.93
C GLY A 28 33.08 1.13 -17.09
N GLY A 29 33.18 1.10 -15.75
CA GLY A 29 32.19 0.46 -14.88
C GLY A 29 30.78 1.02 -15.06
N ILE A 30 30.65 2.34 -15.25
CA ILE A 30 29.36 3.00 -15.52
C ILE A 30 28.77 2.50 -16.84
N THR A 31 29.57 2.46 -17.92
CA THR A 31 29.12 1.98 -19.23
C THR A 31 28.70 0.53 -19.19
N ARG A 32 29.51 -0.35 -18.58
CA ARG A 32 29.19 -1.78 -18.45
C ARG A 32 27.94 -2.03 -17.62
N LEU A 33 27.72 -1.28 -16.53
CA LEU A 33 26.50 -1.40 -15.74
C LEU A 33 25.29 -0.87 -16.51
N ALA A 34 25.44 0.23 -17.24
CA ALA A 34 24.39 0.80 -18.09
C ALA A 34 23.93 -0.20 -19.16
N GLU A 35 24.87 -0.82 -19.86
CA GLU A 35 24.61 -1.87 -20.86
C GLU A 35 23.91 -3.08 -20.23
N ALA A 36 24.45 -3.61 -19.12
CA ALA A 36 23.87 -4.77 -18.44
C ALA A 36 22.45 -4.50 -17.91
N ALA A 37 22.19 -3.28 -17.43
CA ALA A 37 20.89 -2.88 -16.89
C ALA A 37 19.88 -2.45 -17.97
N GLY A 38 20.31 -2.29 -19.24
CA GLY A 38 19.47 -1.72 -20.29
C GLY A 38 19.06 -0.27 -20.00
N ILE A 39 19.94 0.50 -19.35
CA ILE A 39 19.73 1.91 -19.01
C ILE A 39 20.66 2.75 -19.89
N PRO A 40 20.19 3.87 -20.49
CA PRO A 40 21.07 4.74 -21.26
C PRO A 40 22.27 5.21 -20.43
N GLN A 41 23.48 5.16 -21.00
CA GLN A 41 24.73 5.50 -20.30
C GLN A 41 24.68 6.89 -19.65
N ALA A 42 24.11 7.88 -20.33
CA ALA A 42 23.93 9.22 -19.79
C ALA A 42 23.04 9.24 -18.52
N SER A 43 21.97 8.43 -18.50
CA SER A 43 21.09 8.29 -17.34
C SER A 43 21.80 7.57 -16.19
N MET A 44 22.51 6.47 -16.47
CA MET A 44 23.32 5.77 -15.47
C MET A 44 24.38 6.70 -14.86
N SER A 45 25.09 7.46 -15.69
CA SER A 45 26.09 8.43 -15.24
C SER A 45 25.47 9.49 -14.32
N ARG A 46 24.29 10.02 -14.65
CA ARG A 46 23.58 10.96 -13.79
C ARG A 46 23.18 10.34 -12.44
N LEU A 47 22.73 9.08 -12.42
CA LEU A 47 22.41 8.35 -11.19
C LEU A 47 23.65 8.13 -10.30
N VAL A 48 24.73 7.61 -10.87
CA VAL A 48 26.00 7.35 -10.16
C VAL A 48 26.63 8.63 -9.60
N ASN A 49 26.44 9.76 -10.29
CA ASN A 49 26.92 11.07 -9.86
C ASN A 49 25.91 11.85 -9.01
N GLY A 50 24.75 11.27 -8.68
CA GLY A 50 23.74 11.91 -7.81
C GLY A 50 23.06 13.14 -8.43
N ARG A 51 23.00 13.24 -9.76
CA ARG A 51 22.42 14.40 -10.47
C ARG A 51 20.92 14.30 -10.71
N VAL A 52 20.33 13.13 -10.52
CA VAL A 52 18.89 12.88 -10.73
C VAL A 52 18.38 11.90 -9.68
N GLU A 53 17.09 12.00 -9.36
CA GLU A 53 16.42 10.99 -8.55
C GLU A 53 16.19 9.69 -9.33
N PRO A 54 16.31 8.54 -8.66
CA PRO A 54 16.04 7.25 -9.28
C PRO A 54 14.54 7.00 -9.42
N SER A 55 14.12 6.52 -10.59
CA SER A 55 12.78 5.93 -10.75
C SER A 55 12.77 4.49 -10.22
N ILE A 56 11.59 3.98 -9.86
CA ILE A 56 11.40 2.57 -9.46
C ILE A 56 11.90 1.60 -10.54
N ASP A 57 11.68 1.92 -11.82
CA ASP A 57 12.16 1.11 -12.95
C ASP A 57 13.70 1.02 -12.97
N ASN A 58 14.38 2.16 -12.79
CA ASN A 58 15.84 2.19 -12.72
C ASN A 58 16.35 1.38 -11.52
N LEU A 59 15.72 1.50 -10.35
CA LEU A 59 16.07 0.72 -9.15
C LEU A 59 15.93 -0.79 -9.39
N ARG A 60 14.84 -1.23 -10.03
CA ARG A 60 14.64 -2.64 -10.41
C ARG A 60 15.72 -3.14 -11.36
N LYS A 61 16.02 -2.37 -12.41
CA LYS A 61 17.03 -2.72 -13.43
C LYS A 61 18.42 -2.83 -12.83
N ILE A 62 18.83 -1.84 -12.04
CA ILE A 62 20.12 -1.83 -11.34
C ILE A 62 20.18 -3.00 -10.35
N GLY A 63 19.15 -3.16 -9.51
CA GLY A 63 19.10 -4.23 -8.51
C GLY A 63 19.23 -5.61 -9.14
N ARG A 64 18.53 -5.88 -10.24
CA ARG A 64 18.63 -7.16 -10.96
C ARG A 64 20.06 -7.49 -11.40
N VAL A 65 20.81 -6.51 -11.91
CA VAL A 65 22.19 -6.72 -12.36
C VAL A 65 23.14 -6.92 -11.18
N LEU A 66 22.93 -6.17 -10.10
CA LEU A 66 23.79 -6.21 -8.92
C LEU A 66 23.38 -7.29 -7.90
N GLY A 67 22.31 -8.04 -8.14
CA GLY A 67 21.85 -9.12 -7.26
C GLY A 67 20.99 -8.69 -6.07
N TYR A 68 20.36 -7.51 -6.13
CA TYR A 68 19.52 -6.95 -5.07
C TYR A 68 18.03 -6.97 -5.43
N GLN A 69 17.18 -7.19 -4.42
CA GLN A 69 15.74 -7.03 -4.56
C GLN A 69 15.36 -5.54 -4.58
N LEU A 70 14.17 -5.22 -5.11
CA LEU A 70 13.69 -3.84 -5.12
C LEU A 70 13.60 -3.25 -3.71
N SER A 71 13.19 -4.04 -2.71
CA SER A 71 13.15 -3.63 -1.31
C SER A 71 14.52 -3.15 -0.81
N ASP A 72 15.59 -3.91 -1.06
CA ASP A 72 16.95 -3.52 -0.69
C ASP A 72 17.39 -2.24 -1.43
N MET A 73 17.06 -2.14 -2.72
CA MET A 73 17.36 -0.96 -3.54
C MET A 73 16.67 0.31 -3.04
N LEU A 74 15.43 0.20 -2.56
CA LEU A 74 14.70 1.33 -1.95
C LEU A 74 15.42 1.82 -0.68
N VAL A 75 15.90 0.89 0.14
CA VAL A 75 16.68 1.22 1.35
C VAL A 75 18.01 1.87 0.98
N HIS A 76 18.75 1.33 0.01
CA HIS A 76 20.01 1.92 -0.46
C HIS A 76 19.83 3.29 -1.13
N ALA A 77 18.69 3.53 -1.75
CA ALA A 77 18.33 4.82 -2.32
C ALA A 77 17.86 5.84 -1.28
N GLY A 78 17.65 5.43 -0.02
CA GLY A 78 17.09 6.29 1.05
C GLY A 78 15.60 6.60 0.87
N LEU A 79 14.88 5.78 0.10
CA LEU A 79 13.45 5.93 -0.17
C LEU A 79 12.56 5.12 0.77
N ALA A 80 13.16 4.20 1.54
CA ALA A 80 12.49 3.41 2.57
C ALA A 80 13.50 3.01 3.66
N THR A 81 13.02 2.68 4.85
CA THR A 81 13.82 2.05 5.91
C THR A 81 13.77 0.52 5.79
N ARG A 82 14.68 -0.16 6.50
CA ARG A 82 14.67 -1.64 6.53
C ARG A 82 13.39 -2.14 7.19
N GLU A 83 12.93 -1.47 8.24
CA GLU A 83 11.69 -1.83 8.93
C GLU A 83 10.48 -1.70 8.00
N GLU A 84 10.38 -0.61 7.23
CA GLU A 84 9.28 -0.37 6.30
C GLU A 84 9.17 -1.46 5.22
N VAL A 85 10.30 -1.93 4.67
CA VAL A 85 10.27 -2.97 3.62
C VAL A 85 10.08 -4.39 4.16
N THR A 86 10.39 -4.63 5.44
CA THR A 86 10.15 -5.94 6.09
C THR A 86 8.82 -6.01 6.81
N SER A 87 8.20 -4.88 7.11
CA SER A 87 6.89 -4.83 7.71
C SER A 87 5.88 -5.34 6.69
N THR A 88 5.40 -6.56 6.88
CA THR A 88 4.08 -6.97 6.37
C THR A 88 3.07 -6.14 7.14
N GLY A 89 2.91 -4.87 6.77
CA GLY A 89 2.12 -3.91 7.54
C GLY A 89 0.80 -4.55 7.94
N THR A 90 0.49 -4.54 9.23
CA THR A 90 -0.91 -4.60 9.65
C THR A 90 -1.63 -3.53 8.84
N PRO A 91 -2.70 -3.86 8.10
CA PRO A 91 -3.47 -2.87 7.38
C PRO A 91 -3.73 -1.69 8.33
N ASP A 92 -3.48 -0.48 7.84
CA ASP A 92 -3.83 0.75 8.56
C ASP A 92 -5.21 0.55 9.22
N PRO A 93 -5.30 0.59 10.57
CA PRO A 93 -6.55 0.32 11.26
C PRO A 93 -7.59 1.22 10.61
N ASN A 94 -8.62 0.60 10.03
CA ASN A 94 -9.66 1.31 9.31
C ASN A 94 -10.17 2.43 10.24
N PRO A 95 -9.94 3.71 9.90
CA PRO A 95 -10.13 4.83 10.84
C PRO A 95 -11.59 4.98 11.27
N ASP A 96 -12.49 4.34 10.52
CA ASP A 96 -13.92 4.29 10.80
C ASP A 96 -14.29 3.21 11.85
N ILE A 97 -13.34 2.37 12.29
CA ILE A 97 -13.54 1.40 13.38
C ILE A 97 -13.22 2.11 14.71
N PRO A 98 -14.20 2.30 15.60
CA PRO A 98 -13.92 2.80 16.95
C PRO A 98 -12.94 1.87 17.67
N SER A 99 -11.91 2.44 18.31
CA SER A 99 -10.88 1.68 19.04
C SER A 99 -11.42 0.82 20.19
N GLU A 100 -12.65 1.09 20.63
CA GLU A 100 -13.38 0.32 21.64
C GLU A 100 -13.86 -1.05 21.12
N ILE A 101 -13.91 -1.25 19.79
CA ILE A 101 -14.37 -2.48 19.17
C ILE A 101 -13.16 -3.34 18.82
N SER A 102 -12.98 -4.43 19.55
CA SER A 102 -12.05 -5.50 19.16
C SER A 102 -12.71 -6.36 18.07
N VAL A 103 -12.43 -6.04 16.80
CA VAL A 103 -13.04 -6.72 15.65
C VAL A 103 -12.67 -8.20 15.67
N GLU A 104 -11.50 -8.57 16.15
CA GLU A 104 -11.02 -9.94 16.25
C GLU A 104 -11.95 -10.82 17.09
N ASP A 105 -12.57 -10.25 18.13
CA ASP A 105 -13.47 -10.93 19.07
C ASP A 105 -14.92 -11.04 18.55
N LEU A 106 -15.23 -10.36 17.45
CA LEU A 106 -16.58 -10.40 16.88
C LEU A 106 -16.85 -11.72 16.15
N PRO A 107 -18.10 -12.18 16.12
CA PRO A 107 -18.52 -13.26 15.24
C PRO A 107 -18.21 -12.93 13.77
N GLU A 108 -17.86 -13.94 12.97
CA GLU A 108 -17.43 -13.76 11.57
C GLU A 108 -18.37 -12.86 10.74
N GLY A 109 -19.69 -13.03 10.88
CA GLY A 109 -20.66 -12.21 10.15
C GLY A 109 -20.65 -10.73 10.56
N GLU A 110 -20.24 -10.41 11.78
CA GLU A 110 -20.07 -9.03 12.25
C GLU A 110 -18.71 -8.47 11.85
N ARG A 111 -17.64 -9.27 11.88
CA ARG A 111 -16.29 -8.85 11.44
C ARG A 111 -16.28 -8.25 10.05
N GLN A 112 -16.90 -8.96 9.12
CA GLN A 112 -16.97 -8.54 7.72
C GLN A 112 -17.64 -7.17 7.56
N ILE A 113 -18.59 -6.80 8.41
CA ILE A 113 -19.28 -5.51 8.37
C ILE A 113 -18.36 -4.38 8.83
N TRP A 114 -17.60 -4.59 9.91
CA TRP A 114 -16.70 -3.59 10.46
C TRP A 114 -15.48 -3.33 9.57
N GLU A 115 -15.12 -4.29 8.71
CA GLU A 115 -14.05 -4.15 7.72
C GLU A 115 -14.47 -3.39 6.45
N VAL A 116 -15.79 -3.20 6.20
CA VAL A 116 -16.27 -2.47 5.01
C VAL A 116 -15.93 -0.97 5.13
N ARG A 117 -15.04 -0.49 4.26
CA ARG A 117 -14.68 0.94 4.16
C ARG A 117 -15.84 1.78 3.62
N GLY A 118 -16.00 2.99 4.15
CA GLY A 118 -16.99 3.95 3.66
C GLY A 118 -18.40 3.82 4.25
N LEU A 119 -18.59 2.91 5.23
CA LEU A 119 -19.77 2.90 6.08
C LEU A 119 -19.53 3.74 7.33
N THR A 120 -20.52 4.54 7.72
CA THR A 120 -20.51 5.25 9.00
C THR A 120 -20.64 4.27 10.17
N ARG A 121 -20.30 4.73 11.38
CA ARG A 121 -20.48 3.96 12.61
C ARG A 121 -21.93 3.47 12.78
N GLU A 122 -22.90 4.32 12.45
CA GLU A 122 -24.33 4.00 12.54
C GLU A 122 -24.74 2.93 11.52
N GLU A 123 -24.28 3.03 10.28
CA GLU A 123 -24.51 2.01 9.24
C GLU A 123 -23.95 0.64 9.66
N ARG A 124 -22.75 0.63 10.24
CA ARG A 124 -22.13 -0.60 10.74
C ARG A 124 -22.87 -1.19 11.93
N ALA A 125 -23.26 -0.35 12.89
CA ALA A 125 -24.03 -0.79 14.05
C ALA A 125 -25.35 -1.43 13.63
N LEU A 126 -26.04 -0.83 12.65
CA LEU A 126 -27.30 -1.32 12.13
C LEU A 126 -27.15 -2.63 11.35
N ALA A 127 -26.13 -2.72 10.48
CA ALA A 127 -25.84 -3.95 9.76
C ALA A 127 -25.44 -5.09 10.73
N ALA A 128 -24.64 -4.79 11.76
CA ALA A 128 -24.27 -5.76 12.79
C ALA A 128 -25.50 -6.23 13.58
N HIS A 129 -26.41 -5.31 13.90
CA HIS A 129 -27.67 -5.65 14.56
C HIS A 129 -28.56 -6.55 13.69
N MET A 130 -28.66 -6.28 12.38
CA MET A 130 -29.35 -7.17 11.44
C MET A 130 -28.73 -8.57 11.37
N VAL A 131 -27.41 -8.68 11.35
CA VAL A 131 -26.72 -9.99 11.40
C VAL A 131 -27.07 -10.75 12.67
N ARG A 132 -27.15 -10.07 13.82
CA ARG A 132 -27.56 -10.69 15.09
C ARG A 132 -29.00 -11.19 15.04
N ILE A 133 -29.93 -10.42 14.48
CA ILE A 133 -31.33 -10.83 14.29
C ILE A 133 -31.42 -12.06 13.38
N VAL A 134 -30.79 -12.04 12.20
CA VAL A 134 -30.82 -13.17 11.27
C VAL A 134 -30.20 -14.42 11.92
N ARG A 135 -29.14 -14.24 12.69
CA ARG A 135 -28.48 -15.33 13.43
C ARG A 135 -29.39 -15.90 14.53
N SER A 136 -30.14 -15.07 15.26
CA SER A 136 -31.02 -15.56 16.33
C SER A 136 -32.15 -16.42 15.76
N TYR A 137 -32.78 -15.98 14.66
CA TYR A 137 -33.78 -16.77 13.96
C TYR A 137 -33.22 -18.11 13.46
N ARG A 138 -32.03 -18.10 12.85
CA ARG A 138 -31.38 -19.33 12.36
C ARG A 138 -31.09 -20.31 13.50
N ASN A 139 -30.70 -19.81 14.66
CA ASN A 139 -30.31 -20.62 15.80
C ASN A 139 -31.48 -20.97 16.74
N GLY A 140 -32.69 -20.47 16.45
CA GLY A 140 -33.86 -20.65 17.31
C GLY A 140 -33.73 -19.95 18.68
N THR A 141 -32.90 -18.91 18.77
CA THR A 141 -32.71 -18.13 20.00
C THR A 141 -33.59 -16.89 19.98
N GLU A 142 -33.88 -16.35 21.16
CA GLU A 142 -34.59 -15.07 21.29
C GLU A 142 -33.83 -13.97 20.53
N PRO A 143 -34.53 -13.15 19.74
CA PRO A 143 -33.89 -12.06 19.02
C PRO A 143 -33.45 -10.96 19.98
N PRO A 144 -32.43 -10.17 19.60
CA PRO A 144 -32.00 -9.05 20.41
C PRO A 144 -33.14 -8.03 20.56
N PRO A 145 -33.23 -7.33 21.71
CA PRO A 145 -34.23 -6.28 21.92
C PRO A 145 -34.01 -5.10 20.94
N GLY A 146 -35.08 -4.34 20.67
CA GLY A 146 -35.02 -3.14 19.81
C GLY A 146 -35.22 -3.39 18.30
N ILE A 147 -35.90 -4.49 17.93
CA ILE A 147 -36.16 -4.83 16.52
C ILE A 147 -37.01 -3.75 15.85
N ASP A 148 -38.06 -3.27 16.50
CA ASP A 148 -38.97 -2.26 15.95
C ASP A 148 -38.25 -0.91 15.72
N GLU A 149 -37.43 -0.50 16.67
CA GLU A 149 -36.58 0.71 16.58
C GLU A 149 -35.53 0.58 15.46
N SER A 150 -35.06 -0.65 15.21
CA SER A 150 -34.11 -0.94 14.14
C SER A 150 -34.74 -0.86 12.75
N ILE A 151 -36.01 -1.22 12.61
CA ILE A 151 -36.76 -1.11 11.35
C ILE A 151 -36.92 0.37 10.95
N ASP A 152 -37.24 1.23 11.91
CA ASP A 152 -37.35 2.68 11.66
C ASP A 152 -35.98 3.30 11.34
N ALA A 153 -34.93 2.90 12.05
CA ALA A 153 -33.56 3.34 11.79
C ALA A 153 -33.05 2.92 10.40
N LEU A 154 -33.41 1.71 9.92
CA LEU A 154 -33.08 1.22 8.56
C LEU A 154 -33.60 2.15 7.48
N THR A 155 -34.81 2.66 7.63
CA THR A 155 -35.43 3.53 6.61
C THR A 155 -34.67 4.85 6.48
N GLY A 156 -34.23 5.43 7.60
CA GLY A 156 -33.43 6.65 7.62
C GLY A 156 -32.01 6.45 7.05
N VAL A 157 -31.32 5.41 7.51
CA VAL A 157 -29.94 5.10 7.11
C VAL A 157 -29.84 4.73 5.63
N LEU A 158 -30.74 3.88 5.13
CA LEU A 158 -30.78 3.54 3.69
C LEU A 158 -31.07 4.77 2.83
N GLY A 159 -31.93 5.68 3.31
CA GLY A 159 -32.20 6.95 2.65
C GLY A 159 -30.93 7.80 2.48
N GLU A 160 -30.13 7.97 3.54
CA GLU A 160 -28.88 8.72 3.49
C GLU A 160 -27.79 8.01 2.66
N MET A 161 -27.70 6.67 2.75
CA MET A 161 -26.75 5.88 1.96
C MET A 161 -27.03 6.02 0.45
N MET A 162 -28.31 6.00 0.05
CA MET A 162 -28.70 6.23 -1.34
C MET A 162 -28.39 7.65 -1.82
N LYS A 163 -28.62 8.68 -0.97
CA LYS A 163 -28.24 10.07 -1.30
C LYS A 163 -26.74 10.21 -1.54
N ARG A 164 -25.90 9.59 -0.69
CA ARG A 164 -24.42 9.63 -0.83
C ARG A 164 -23.91 8.94 -2.10
N ASN A 165 -24.51 7.82 -2.50
CA ASN A 165 -24.07 7.08 -3.69
C ASN A 165 -24.55 7.69 -5.02
N VAL A 166 -25.69 8.39 -5.05
CA VAL A 166 -26.19 9.07 -6.26
C VAL A 166 -25.33 10.29 -6.65
N THR A 167 -24.55 10.87 -5.73
CA THR A 167 -23.71 12.05 -6.00
C THR A 167 -22.31 11.74 -6.57
N ARG A 168 -21.92 10.46 -6.73
CA ARG A 168 -20.66 10.11 -7.41
C ARG A 168 -20.93 9.87 -8.90
N PRO A 169 -20.47 10.75 -9.82
CA PRO A 169 -20.58 10.47 -11.25
C PRO A 169 -19.79 9.20 -11.58
N SER A 170 -20.51 8.20 -12.07
CA SER A 170 -19.98 6.92 -12.55
C SER A 170 -18.94 7.16 -13.65
N ARG A 171 -17.66 7.26 -13.29
CA ARG A 171 -16.57 7.11 -14.26
C ARG A 171 -16.40 5.63 -14.59
N LEU A 172 -17.38 5.06 -15.29
CA LEU A 172 -17.18 3.81 -16.00
C LEU A 172 -16.34 4.12 -17.23
N ARG A 173 -15.03 3.84 -17.13
CA ARG A 173 -14.13 3.75 -18.28
C ARG A 173 -14.71 2.69 -19.22
N ARG A 174 -15.16 3.14 -20.39
CA ARG A 174 -15.29 2.29 -21.57
C ARG A 174 -13.88 1.84 -21.94
N VAL A 175 -13.61 0.55 -21.81
CA VAL A 175 -12.44 -0.08 -22.42
C VAL A 175 -12.87 -0.44 -23.83
N GLU A 176 -12.26 0.20 -24.81
CA GLU A 176 -12.27 -0.22 -26.22
C GLU A 176 -11.15 -1.22 -26.47
#